data_AF-A0A348DL74-F1
#
_entry.id   AF-A0A348DL74-F1
#
_cell.length_a   1.000
_cell.length_b   1.000
_cell.length_c   1.000
_cell.angle_alpha   90.00
_cell.angle_beta   90.00
_cell.angle_gamma   90.00
#
_symmetry.space_group_name_H-M   'P 1'
#
loop_
_entity.id
_entity.type
_entity.pdbx_description
1 polymer ?
#
loop_
_entity_poly.entity_id
_entity_poly.type
_entity_poly.pdbx_seq_one_letter_code
_entity_poly.pdbx_strand_id
1 'polypeptide(L)' 'MVNNNSTIDAVRDTAENLYQLLGLMFSQFKEMEPGQTESLIGLSFELASQISSWANAEEKRRNG' A
#
# COMPACT_ATOMS: atom_id res chain seq x y z
N MET A 1 4.42 8.13 4.93
CA MET A 1 3.01 7.97 4.50
C MET A 1 2.77 8.86 3.32
N VAL A 2 2.11 8.33 2.30
CA VAL A 2 1.75 9.05 1.07
C VAL A 2 0.44 9.80 1.32
N ASN A 3 0.29 10.97 0.73
CA ASN A 3 -0.96 11.74 0.74
C ASN A 3 -1.27 12.26 -0.66
N ASN A 4 -2.42 12.89 -0.85
CA ASN A 4 -2.91 13.34 -2.16
C ASN A 4 -1.97 14.28 -2.93
N ASN A 5 -1.00 14.91 -2.26
CA ASN A 5 -0.04 15.85 -2.85
C ASN A 5 1.38 15.28 -2.98
N SER A 6 1.57 14.00 -2.64
CA SER A 6 2.85 13.33 -2.84
C SER A 6 3.22 13.24 -4.32
N THR A 7 4.52 13.10 -4.60
CA THR A 7 5.01 12.87 -5.97
C THR A 7 4.68 11.46 -6.43
N ILE A 8 4.68 11.25 -7.75
CA ILE A 8 4.50 9.91 -8.33
C ILE A 8 5.59 8.92 -7.88
N ASP A 9 6.82 9.39 -7.68
CA ASP A 9 7.91 8.54 -7.18
C ASP A 9 7.65 8.04 -5.75
N ALA A 10 7.14 8.91 -4.86
CA ALA A 10 6.80 8.51 -3.49
C ALA A 10 5.65 7.47 -3.46
N VAL A 11 4.70 7.60 -4.39
CA VAL A 11 3.58 6.64 -4.55
C VAL A 11 4.11 5.32 -5.11
N ARG A 12 5.00 5.36 -6.12
CA ARG A 12 5.66 4.18 -6.68
C ARG A 12 6.42 3.41 -5.61
N ASP A 13 7.24 4.09 -4.81
CA ASP A 13 8.02 3.46 -3.75
C ASP A 13 7.10 2.84 -2.68
N THR A 14 5.94 3.44 -2.43
CA THR A 14 4.93 2.88 -1.51
C THR A 14 4.22 1.65 -2.11
N ALA A 15 3.94 1.65 -3.42
CA ALA A 15 3.41 0.49 -4.12
C ALA A 15 4.42 -0.67 -4.13
N GLU A 16 5.70 -0.38 -4.31
CA GLU A 16 6.78 -1.37 -4.24
C GLU A 16 6.89 -1.96 -2.82
N ASN A 17 6.84 -1.13 -1.79
CA ASN A 17 6.83 -1.60 -0.40
C ASN A 17 5.62 -2.50 -0.10
N LEU A 18 4.43 -2.15 -0.60
CA LEU A 18 3.25 -2.99 -0.48
C LEU A 18 3.44 -4.34 -1.21
N TYR A 19 4.00 -4.32 -2.42
CA TYR A 19 4.29 -5.53 -3.18
C TYR A 19 5.24 -6.47 -2.43
N GLN A 20 6.34 -5.92 -1.89
CA GLN A 20 7.32 -6.70 -1.12
C GLN A 20 6.73 -7.25 0.18
N LEU A 21 5.91 -6.45 0.89
CA LEU A 21 5.20 -6.89 2.09
C LEU A 21 4.27 -8.07 1.79
N LEU A 22 3.44 -7.97 0.74
CA LEU A 22 2.56 -9.05 0.33
C LEU A 22 3.33 -10.31 -0.07
N GLY A 23 4.47 -10.15 -0.76
CA GLY A 23 5.37 -11.25 -1.11
C GLY A 23 5.92 -11.98 0.12
N LEU A 24 6.42 -11.22 1.10
CA LEU A 24 6.89 -11.75 2.38
C LEU A 24 5.77 -12.47 3.13
N MET A 25 4.61 -11.82 3.22
CA MET A 25 3.43 -12.40 3.88
C MET A 25 3.03 -13.71 3.24
N PHE A 26 2.98 -13.77 1.91
CA PHE A 26 2.64 -14.98 1.18
C PHE A 26 3.65 -16.10 1.42
N SER A 27 4.95 -15.79 1.41
CA SER A 27 6.01 -16.79 1.63
C SER A 27 5.99 -17.40 3.03
N GLN A 28 5.63 -16.62 4.05
CA GLN A 28 5.69 -17.04 5.46
C GLN A 28 4.30 -17.25 6.08
N PHE A 29 3.22 -17.21 5.29
CA PHE A 29 1.84 -17.15 5.78
C PHE A 29 1.50 -18.25 6.80
N LYS A 30 1.98 -19.48 6.56
CA LYS A 30 1.70 -20.64 7.40
C LYS A 30 2.43 -20.61 8.75
N GLU A 31 3.52 -19.86 8.85
CA GLU A 31 4.38 -19.77 10.03
C GLU A 31 4.10 -18.51 10.85
N MET A 32 3.20 -17.63 10.38
CA MET A 32 2.83 -16.41 11.09
C MET A 32 1.74 -16.67 12.11
N GLU A 33 1.92 -16.08 13.30
CA GLU A 33 0.89 -16.07 14.33
C GLU A 33 -0.33 -15.27 13.86
N PRO A 34 -1.56 -15.66 14.21
CA PRO A 34 -2.78 -15.00 13.73
C PRO A 34 -2.79 -13.47 13.91
N GLY A 35 -2.33 -12.97 15.06
CA GLY A 35 -2.27 -11.53 15.32
C GLY A 35 -1.23 -10.79 14.47
N GLN A 36 -0.15 -11.45 14.05
CA GLN A 36 0.82 -10.88 13.10
C GLN A 36 0.19 -10.79 11.72
N THR A 37 -0.49 -11.85 11.28
CA THR A 37 -1.21 -11.90 10.01
C THR A 37 -2.26 -10.79 9.93
N GLU A 38 -3.12 -10.64 10.95
CA GLU A 38 -4.12 -9.58 11.02
C GLU A 38 -3.49 -8.18 10.93
N SER A 39 -2.41 -7.94 11.69
CA SER A 39 -1.72 -6.65 11.71
C SER A 39 -1.11 -6.30 10.35
N LEU A 40 -0.48 -7.27 9.68
CA LEU A 40 0.15 -7.07 8.37
C LEU A 40 -0.88 -6.94 7.24
N ILE A 41 -2.03 -7.62 7.33
CA ILE A 41 -3.18 -7.39 6.44
C ILE A 41 -3.69 -5.96 6.61
N GLY A 42 -3.85 -5.49 7.85
CA GLY A 42 -4.26 -4.12 8.14
C GLY A 42 -3.30 -3.08 7.55
N LEU A 43 -1.99 -3.29 7.72
CA LEU A 43 -0.97 -2.44 7.11
C LEU A 43 -1.05 -2.46 5.57
N SER A 44 -1.23 -3.63 4.97
CA SER A 44 -1.35 -3.78 3.52
C SER A 44 -2.57 -3.02 2.98
N PHE A 45 -3.69 -3.09 3.70
CA PHE A 45 -4.91 -2.36 3.36
C PHE A 45 -4.71 -0.84 3.44
N GLU A 46 -4.04 -0.36 4.48
CA GLU A 46 -3.73 1.06 4.66
C GLU A 46 -2.85 1.60 3.53
N LEU A 47 -1.78 0.88 3.16
CA LEU A 47 -0.91 1.26 2.05
C LEU A 47 -1.67 1.29 0.72
N ALA A 48 -2.49 0.27 0.46
CA ALA A 48 -3.33 0.22 -0.74
C ALA A 48 -4.34 1.38 -0.80
N SER A 49 -4.95 1.73 0.33
CA SER A 49 -5.87 2.86 0.47
C SER A 49 -5.19 4.20 0.17
N GLN A 50 -3.97 4.41 0.66
CA GLN A 50 -3.18 5.62 0.38
C GLN A 50 -2.85 5.76 -1.11
N ILE A 51 -2.41 4.67 -1.75
CA ILE A 51 -2.10 4.66 -3.20
C ILE A 51 -3.36 4.96 -4.01
N SER A 52 -4.48 4.29 -3.71
CA SER A 52 -5.76 4.50 -4.38
C SER A 52 -6.27 5.94 -4.22
N SER A 53 -6.19 6.48 -3.00
CA SER A 53 -6.60 7.86 -2.72
C SER A 53 -5.78 8.88 -3.52
N TRP A 54 -4.46 8.68 -3.60
CA TRP A 54 -3.61 9.52 -4.43
C TRP A 54 -3.95 9.38 -5.92
N ALA A 55 -4.14 8.15 -6.43
CA ALA A 55 -4.46 7.90 -7.83
C ALA A 55 -5.77 8.60 -8.25
N ASN A 56 -6.80 8.52 -7.42
CA ASN A 56 -8.07 9.22 -7.62
C ASN A 56 -7.90 10.75 -7.62
N ALA A 57 -7.05 11.28 -6.73
CA ALA A 57 -6.76 12.71 -6.70
C ALA A 57 -5.97 13.17 -7.94
N GLU A 58 -5.05 12.33 -8.42
CA GLU A 58 -4.26 12.61 -9.61
C GLU A 58 -5.09 12.55 -10.90
N GLU A 59 -5.99 11.59 -11.02
CA GLU A 59 -6.94 11.53 -12.14
C GLU A 59 -7.78 12.81 -12.22
N LYS A 60 -8.31 13.28 -11.08
CA LYS A 60 -9.05 14.54 -10.99
C LYS A 60 -8.21 15.76 -11.38
N ARG A 61 -6.91 15.78 -11.07
CA ARG A 61 -6.01 16.87 -11.49
C ARG A 61 -5.74 16.88 -12.99
N ARG A 62 -5.70 15.71 -13.62
CA ARG A 62 -5.41 15.57 -15.06
C ARG A 62 -6.64 15.78 -15.94
N ASN A 63 -7.81 15.39 -15.45
CA ASN A 63 -9.07 15.40 -16.20
C ASN A 63 -10.05 16.50 -15.76
N GLY A 64 -9.68 17.28 -14.74
CA GLY A 64 -10.46 18.42 -14.23
C GLY A 64 -10.19 19.73 -14.95
#